data_AF-A0A971UZN4-F1
#
_entry.id   AF-A0A971UZN4-F1
#
_cell.length_a   1.000
_cell.length_b   1.000
_cell.length_c   1.000
_cell.angle_alpha   90.00
_cell.angle_beta   90.00
_cell.angle_gamma   90.00
#
_symmetry.space_group_name_H-M   'P 1'
#
loop_
_entity.id
_entity.type
_entity.pdbx_description
1 polymer ?
#
loop_
_entity_poly.entity_id
_entity_poly.type
_entity_poly.pdbx_seq_one_letter_code
_entity_poly.pdbx_strand_id
1 'polypeptide(L)'
;MNDVKVIRSIKPVYNKDLIMSRLGYDKYRTTLSAETMREIERLIKKTEDIMDITAAYRITGITQINPPQIILEDGTILSGQMLSELLKNSRQALIMGATGGAKVMELIARLQEEGKMSEAVVIDAAASEITDSVLDFVMAMVEQYFRPKGMFLTKMRFSPGYGDFDIQQQKEFYRLLNAQDLGIMINEACLLIPEKSVFAIAGICHDQE
;
A
#
# COMPACT_ATOMS: atom_id res chain seq x y z
N MET A 1 8.12 -19.99 -4.92
CA MET A 1 8.48 -18.69 -5.52
C MET A 1 8.73 -17.74 -4.35
N ASN A 2 9.73 -18.10 -3.52
CA ASN A 2 9.77 -17.67 -2.11
C ASN A 2 10.68 -16.45 -1.89
N ASP A 3 11.37 -16.02 -2.93
CA ASP A 3 12.21 -14.83 -2.88
C ASP A 3 11.38 -13.56 -2.98
N VAL A 4 11.84 -12.53 -2.27
CA VAL A 4 11.26 -11.19 -2.38
C VAL A 4 11.58 -10.65 -3.76
N LYS A 5 10.55 -10.22 -4.49
CA LYS A 5 10.68 -9.57 -5.78
C LYS A 5 10.54 -8.08 -5.61
N VAL A 6 11.58 -7.34 -6.00
CA VAL A 6 11.63 -5.87 -5.93
C VAL A 6 11.36 -5.27 -7.30
N ILE A 7 10.55 -4.21 -7.33
CA ILE A 7 10.19 -3.47 -8.53
C ILE A 7 10.49 -2.00 -8.24
N ARG A 8 11.26 -1.37 -9.12
CA ARG A 8 11.67 0.04 -9.02
C ARG A 8 11.16 0.83 -10.20
N SER A 9 11.09 2.15 -10.05
CA SER A 9 10.72 3.07 -11.14
C SER A 9 9.32 2.80 -11.69
N ILE A 10 8.37 2.52 -10.80
CA ILE A 10 6.97 2.23 -11.13
C ILE A 10 6.24 3.55 -11.36
N LYS A 11 5.36 3.58 -12.37
CA LYS A 11 4.38 4.66 -12.55
C LYS A 11 2.98 4.06 -12.43
N PRO A 12 2.41 4.00 -11.22
CA PRO A 12 1.10 3.41 -11.04
C PRO A 12 0.02 4.31 -11.65
N VAL A 13 -1.09 3.70 -12.05
CA VAL A 13 -2.32 4.44 -12.34
C VAL A 13 -3.03 4.63 -11.01
N TYR A 14 -3.34 5.88 -10.67
CA TYR A 14 -3.99 6.23 -9.41
C TYR A 14 -5.27 7.03 -9.67
N ASN A 15 -6.19 7.02 -8.70
CA ASN A 15 -7.47 7.69 -8.82
C ASN A 15 -7.40 9.11 -8.22
N LYS A 16 -7.49 10.13 -9.08
CA LYS A 16 -7.51 11.54 -8.64
C LYS A 16 -8.71 11.86 -7.74
N ASP A 17 -9.85 11.20 -7.91
CA ASP A 17 -11.02 11.42 -7.06
C ASP A 17 -10.76 11.02 -5.60
N LEU A 18 -9.91 10.01 -5.36
CA LEU A 18 -9.50 9.63 -4.00
C LEU A 18 -8.58 10.67 -3.38
N ILE A 19 -7.67 11.27 -4.17
CA ILE A 19 -6.85 12.41 -3.73
C ILE A 19 -7.77 13.56 -3.32
N MET A 20 -8.75 13.90 -4.16
CA MET A 20 -9.72 14.96 -3.88
C MET A 20 -10.53 14.65 -2.62
N SER A 21 -10.97 13.39 -2.43
CA SER A 21 -11.69 12.96 -1.25
C SER A 21 -10.86 13.12 0.03
N ARG A 22 -9.55 12.82 0.00
CA ARG A 22 -8.64 13.09 1.13
C ARG A 22 -8.51 14.57 1.46
N LEU A 23 -8.63 15.43 0.47
CA LEU A 23 -8.66 16.89 0.65
C LEU A 23 -10.00 17.40 1.20
N GLY A 24 -10.97 16.51 1.43
CA GLY A 24 -12.32 16.86 1.89
C GLY A 24 -13.20 17.43 0.77
N TYR A 25 -12.84 17.22 -0.49
CA TYR A 25 -13.68 17.62 -1.62
C TYR A 25 -14.93 16.75 -1.70
N ASP A 26 -16.09 17.39 -1.69
CA ASP A 26 -17.37 16.77 -1.93
C ASP A 26 -17.96 17.37 -3.21
N LYS A 27 -18.19 16.54 -4.23
CA LYS A 27 -18.70 16.97 -5.55
C LYS A 27 -20.06 17.69 -5.51
N TYR A 28 -20.83 17.55 -4.42
CA TYR A 28 -22.12 18.22 -4.24
C TYR A 28 -22.04 19.45 -3.33
N ARG A 29 -21.00 19.57 -2.50
CA ARG A 29 -20.92 20.61 -1.45
C ARG A 29 -19.74 21.57 -1.63
N THR A 30 -18.71 21.17 -2.36
CA THR A 30 -17.50 21.94 -2.55
C THR A 30 -17.49 22.55 -3.94
N THR A 31 -17.31 23.87 -4.01
CA THR A 31 -17.08 24.58 -5.28
C THR A 31 -15.64 25.04 -5.33
N LEU A 32 -14.88 24.56 -6.31
CA LEU A 32 -13.51 24.99 -6.57
C LEU A 32 -13.46 25.85 -7.82
N SER A 33 -12.64 26.91 -7.78
CA SER A 33 -12.37 27.68 -8.99
C SER A 33 -11.53 26.85 -9.97
N ALA A 34 -11.60 27.17 -11.26
CA ALA A 34 -10.75 26.54 -12.27
C ALA A 34 -9.25 26.78 -12.01
N GLU A 35 -8.90 27.89 -11.37
CA GLU A 35 -7.52 28.19 -10.98
C GLU A 35 -7.04 27.26 -9.87
N THR A 36 -7.85 27.06 -8.82
CA THR A 36 -7.53 26.15 -7.73
C THR A 36 -7.42 24.70 -8.22
N MET A 37 -8.30 24.27 -9.13
CA MET A 37 -8.20 22.94 -9.74
C MET A 37 -6.90 22.76 -10.51
N ARG A 38 -6.51 23.74 -11.34
CA ARG A 38 -5.22 23.69 -12.07
C ARG A 38 -4.03 23.64 -11.12
N GLU A 39 -4.09 24.36 -10.01
CA GLU A 39 -3.01 24.34 -9.02
C GLU A 39 -2.91 22.98 -8.33
N ILE A 40 -4.03 22.36 -7.96
CA ILE A 40 -4.06 20.99 -7.41
C ILE A 40 -3.46 20.00 -8.41
N GLU A 41 -3.85 20.06 -9.68
CA GLU A 41 -3.30 19.19 -10.73
C GLU A 41 -1.79 19.37 -10.88
N ARG A 42 -1.29 20.60 -10.83
CA ARG A 42 0.14 20.92 -10.86
C ARG A 42 0.88 20.29 -9.69
N LEU A 43 0.31 20.36 -8.48
CA LEU A 43 0.89 19.79 -7.27
C LEU A 43 0.86 18.26 -7.27
N ILE A 44 -0.21 17.64 -7.76
CA ILE A 44 -0.28 16.19 -7.98
C ILE A 44 0.83 15.77 -8.94
N LYS A 45 0.99 16.49 -10.07
CA LYS A 45 2.04 16.18 -11.04
C LYS A 45 3.45 16.33 -10.44
N LYS A 46 3.70 17.40 -9.69
CA LYS A 46 4.95 17.59 -8.94
C LYS A 46 5.22 16.46 -7.96
N THR A 47 4.18 15.90 -7.35
CA THR A 47 4.28 14.75 -6.44
C THR A 47 4.71 13.50 -7.18
N GLU A 48 4.10 13.18 -8.33
CA GLU A 48 4.54 12.05 -9.17
C GLU A 48 6.02 12.15 -9.54
N ASP A 49 6.48 13.35 -9.93
CA ASP A 49 7.81 13.55 -10.48
C ASP A 49 8.91 13.49 -9.40
N ILE A 50 8.58 13.78 -8.13
CA ILE A 50 9.54 13.75 -7.02
C ILE A 50 9.62 12.39 -6.31
N MET A 51 8.54 11.61 -6.33
CA MET A 51 8.49 10.31 -5.66
C MET A 51 9.49 9.33 -6.27
N ASP A 52 10.15 8.56 -5.39
CA ASP A 52 11.06 7.49 -5.78
C ASP A 52 10.42 6.15 -5.40
N ILE A 53 9.47 5.74 -6.25
CA ILE A 53 8.59 4.61 -5.94
C ILE A 53 9.35 3.29 -6.06
N THR A 54 9.33 2.54 -4.95
CA THR A 54 9.80 1.15 -4.88
C THR A 54 8.71 0.28 -4.30
N ALA A 55 8.50 -0.89 -4.89
CA ALA A 55 7.61 -1.93 -4.37
C ALA A 55 8.37 -3.24 -4.18
N ALA A 56 7.85 -4.06 -3.28
CA ALA A 56 8.27 -5.45 -3.15
C ALA A 56 7.08 -6.36 -2.90
N TYR A 57 7.20 -7.61 -3.30
CA TYR A 57 6.24 -8.62 -2.97
C TYR A 57 6.86 -9.99 -2.82
N ARG A 58 6.19 -10.86 -2.06
CA ARG A 58 6.51 -12.26 -1.86
C ARG A 58 5.21 -13.06 -1.91
N ILE A 59 5.26 -14.23 -2.54
CA ILE A 59 4.17 -15.20 -2.48
C ILE A 59 4.62 -16.32 -1.55
N THR A 60 3.78 -16.67 -0.59
CA THR A 60 4.07 -17.67 0.45
C THR A 60 2.88 -18.60 0.64
N GLY A 61 3.12 -19.87 0.90
CA GLY A 61 2.07 -20.83 1.22
C GLY A 61 1.38 -20.53 2.56
N ILE A 62 0.09 -20.84 2.66
CA ILE A 62 -0.65 -20.86 3.91
C ILE A 62 -0.77 -22.32 4.34
N THR A 63 -0.27 -22.65 5.53
CA THR A 63 -0.28 -24.03 6.04
C THR A 63 -1.50 -24.32 6.89
N GLN A 64 -1.95 -23.35 7.70
CA GLN A 64 -3.12 -23.49 8.55
C GLN A 64 -3.86 -22.16 8.66
N ILE A 65 -5.19 -22.25 8.73
CA ILE A 65 -6.07 -21.13 9.08
C ILE A 65 -6.95 -21.62 10.23
N ASN A 66 -6.65 -21.15 11.44
CA ASN A 66 -7.36 -21.45 12.67
C ASN A 66 -7.81 -20.11 13.28
N PRO A 67 -8.94 -19.53 12.83
CA PRO A 67 -9.30 -18.15 13.17
C PRO A 67 -9.23 -17.88 14.69
N PRO A 68 -8.60 -16.76 15.11
CA PRO A 68 -8.11 -15.66 14.26
C PRO A 68 -6.71 -15.87 13.68
N GLN A 69 -6.05 -17.01 13.90
CA GLN A 69 -4.66 -17.25 13.51
C GLN A 69 -4.52 -17.84 12.11
N ILE A 70 -3.48 -17.40 11.40
CA ILE A 70 -3.05 -17.90 10.10
C ILE A 70 -1.56 -18.21 10.18
N ILE A 71 -1.17 -19.41 9.77
CA ILE A 71 0.22 -19.87 9.79
C ILE A 71 0.74 -19.96 8.36
N LEU A 72 1.80 -19.22 8.06
CA LEU A 72 2.49 -19.25 6.77
C LEU A 72 3.50 -20.39 6.72
N GLU A 73 3.97 -20.75 5.52
CA GLU A 73 4.88 -21.88 5.32
C GLU A 73 6.26 -21.71 5.99
N ASP A 74 6.69 -20.47 6.26
CA ASP A 74 7.93 -20.17 7.00
C ASP A 74 7.75 -20.16 8.52
N GLY A 75 6.55 -20.53 9.02
CA GLY A 75 6.20 -20.53 10.43
C GLY A 75 5.74 -19.17 10.98
N THR A 76 5.65 -18.13 10.15
CA THR A 76 5.05 -16.85 10.56
C THR A 76 3.61 -17.06 11.01
N ILE A 77 3.24 -16.44 12.12
CA ILE A 77 1.86 -16.41 12.61
C ILE A 77 1.32 -14.99 12.42
N LEU A 78 0.26 -14.87 11.62
CA LEU A 78 -0.57 -13.68 11.54
C LEU A 78 -1.88 -13.93 12.30
N SER A 79 -2.51 -12.86 12.78
CA SER A 79 -3.72 -12.93 13.59
C SER A 79 -4.70 -11.81 13.24
N GLY A 80 -5.95 -12.17 13.00
CA GLY A 80 -7.06 -11.26 12.74
C GLY A 80 -8.26 -12.08 12.28
N GLN A 81 -9.44 -11.83 12.84
CA GLN A 81 -10.66 -12.52 12.44
C GLN A 81 -11.08 -12.09 11.03
N MET A 82 -11.03 -10.80 10.72
CA MET A 82 -11.32 -10.31 9.36
C MET A 82 -10.26 -10.78 8.35
N LEU A 83 -9.00 -10.83 8.76
CA LEU A 83 -7.92 -11.38 7.94
C LEU A 83 -8.12 -12.87 7.64
N SER A 84 -8.49 -13.66 8.66
CA SER A 84 -8.77 -15.09 8.51
C SER A 84 -9.95 -15.33 7.56
N GLU A 85 -10.99 -14.51 7.66
CA GLU A 85 -12.14 -14.57 6.76
C GLU A 85 -11.76 -14.23 5.31
N LEU A 86 -10.94 -13.19 5.10
CA LEU A 86 -10.40 -12.85 3.78
C LEU A 86 -9.61 -14.01 3.17
N LEU A 87 -8.84 -14.74 3.98
CA LEU A 87 -7.94 -15.80 3.52
C LEU A 87 -8.53 -17.21 3.57
N LYS A 88 -9.78 -17.40 4.02
CA LYS A 88 -10.37 -18.72 4.33
C LYS A 88 -10.27 -19.76 3.22
N ASN A 89 -10.34 -19.33 1.96
CA ASN A 89 -10.27 -20.18 0.77
C ASN A 89 -8.91 -20.10 0.04
N SER A 90 -7.93 -19.42 0.64
CA SER A 90 -6.62 -19.19 0.06
C SER A 90 -5.63 -20.29 0.45
N ARG A 91 -4.88 -20.79 -0.53
CA ARG A 91 -3.75 -21.72 -0.28
C ARG A 91 -2.41 -21.00 -0.23
N GLN A 92 -2.35 -19.80 -0.78
CA GLN A 92 -1.16 -18.95 -0.74
C GLN A 92 -1.59 -17.52 -0.41
N ALA A 93 -0.65 -16.74 0.11
CA ALA A 93 -0.79 -15.32 0.36
C ALA A 93 0.21 -14.54 -0.51
N LEU A 94 -0.25 -13.41 -1.04
CA LEU A 94 0.57 -12.35 -1.60
C LEU A 94 0.86 -11.34 -0.49
N ILE A 95 2.10 -11.30 -0.01
CA ILE A 95 2.61 -10.26 0.88
C ILE A 95 3.22 -9.17 0.01
N MET A 96 2.86 -7.91 0.23
CA MET A 96 3.31 -6.79 -0.59
C MET A 96 3.59 -5.54 0.23
N GLY A 97 4.47 -4.70 -0.30
CA GLY A 97 4.81 -3.42 0.28
C GLY A 97 5.26 -2.41 -0.77
N ALA A 98 5.04 -1.14 -0.48
CA ALA A 98 5.49 -0.03 -1.32
C ALA A 98 5.93 1.16 -0.47
N THR A 99 6.82 1.98 -1.04
CA THR A 99 7.20 3.28 -0.49
C THR A 99 7.29 4.31 -1.61
N GLY A 100 6.86 5.54 -1.30
CA GLY A 100 7.05 6.72 -2.15
C GLY A 100 8.44 7.35 -2.04
N GLY A 101 9.27 6.87 -1.12
CA GLY A 101 10.63 7.35 -0.87
C GLY A 101 10.71 8.59 0.01
N ALA A 102 11.91 8.92 0.49
CA ALA A 102 12.12 10.02 1.44
C ALA A 102 11.92 11.42 0.83
N LYS A 103 12.20 11.60 -0.46
CA LYS A 103 12.16 12.90 -1.14
C LYS A 103 10.81 13.61 -1.07
N VAL A 104 9.71 12.85 -1.13
CA VAL A 104 8.37 13.44 -1.01
C VAL A 104 8.09 13.90 0.42
N MET A 105 8.58 13.17 1.43
CA MET A 105 8.49 13.58 2.84
C MET A 105 9.32 14.84 3.11
N GLU A 106 10.53 14.93 2.57
CA GLU A 106 11.38 16.12 2.65
C GLU A 106 10.70 17.35 2.03
N LEU A 107 10.02 17.18 0.89
CA LEU A 107 9.25 18.24 0.25
C LEU A 107 8.08 18.70 1.12
N ILE A 108 7.32 17.77 1.69
CA ILE A 108 6.19 18.08 2.59
C ILE A 108 6.68 18.87 3.80
N ALA A 109 7.74 18.39 4.46
CA ALA A 109 8.35 19.05 5.62
C ALA A 109 8.81 20.48 5.27
N ARG A 110 9.53 20.66 4.16
CA ARG A 110 9.97 21.98 3.71
C ARG A 110 8.80 22.94 3.45
N LEU A 111 7.73 22.47 2.81
CA LEU A 111 6.54 23.31 2.55
C LEU A 111 5.85 23.73 3.85
N GLN A 112 5.81 22.85 4.86
CA GLN A 112 5.28 23.18 6.18
C GLN A 112 6.14 24.24 6.88
N GLU A 113 7.47 24.11 6.83
CA GLU A 113 8.42 25.09 7.39
C GLU A 113 8.31 26.46 6.69
N GLU A 114 8.08 26.49 5.38
CA GLU A 114 7.87 27.70 4.59
C GLU A 114 6.45 28.32 4.78
N GLY A 115 5.58 27.70 5.57
CA GLY A 115 4.20 28.16 5.78
C GLY A 115 3.23 27.88 4.62
N LYS A 116 3.66 27.09 3.62
CA LYS A 116 2.87 26.70 2.43
C LYS A 116 2.00 25.48 2.73
N MET A 117 1.14 25.59 3.73
CA MET A 117 0.35 24.47 4.26
C MET A 117 -0.62 23.88 3.24
N SER A 118 -1.22 24.71 2.38
CA SER A 118 -2.13 24.23 1.32
C SER A 118 -1.41 23.33 0.32
N GLU A 119 -0.21 23.72 -0.13
CA GLU A 119 0.60 22.88 -1.02
C GLU A 119 1.02 21.59 -0.33
N ALA A 120 1.46 21.68 0.93
CA ALA A 120 1.89 20.51 1.70
C ALA A 120 0.77 19.46 1.82
N VAL A 121 -0.46 19.89 2.11
CA VAL A 121 -1.62 18.99 2.25
C VAL A 121 -1.99 18.33 0.92
N VAL A 122 -1.94 19.07 -0.20
CA VAL A 122 -2.19 18.49 -1.54
C VAL A 122 -1.14 17.44 -1.90
N ILE A 123 0.14 17.74 -1.66
CA ILE A 123 1.23 16.79 -1.93
C ILE A 123 1.14 15.57 -1.02
N ASP A 124 0.80 15.76 0.25
CA ASP A 124 0.63 14.67 1.21
C ASP A 124 -0.50 13.70 0.80
N ALA A 125 -1.65 14.26 0.41
CA ALA A 125 -2.79 13.48 -0.08
C ALA A 125 -2.44 12.73 -1.37
N ALA A 126 -1.78 13.41 -2.31
CA ALA A 126 -1.36 12.80 -3.57
C ALA A 126 -0.33 11.68 -3.33
N ALA A 127 0.67 11.90 -2.49
CA ALA A 127 1.71 10.92 -2.21
C ALA A 127 1.14 9.68 -1.53
N SER A 128 0.16 9.85 -0.64
CA SER A 128 -0.54 8.76 0.02
C SER A 128 -1.30 7.87 -0.97
N GLU A 129 -2.10 8.48 -1.85
CA GLU A 129 -2.88 7.74 -2.86
C GLU A 129 -2.00 7.11 -3.94
N ILE A 130 -0.98 7.81 -4.40
CA ILE A 130 -0.01 7.26 -5.36
C ILE A 130 0.68 6.04 -4.74
N THR A 131 1.14 6.12 -3.49
CA THR A 131 1.81 4.99 -2.82
C THR A 131 0.88 3.80 -2.67
N ASP A 132 -0.38 3.99 -2.27
CA ASP A 132 -1.34 2.89 -2.13
C ASP A 132 -1.67 2.22 -3.48
N SER A 133 -1.81 3.02 -4.56
CA SER A 133 -2.07 2.51 -5.91
C SER A 133 -0.94 1.60 -6.46
N VAL A 134 0.26 1.66 -5.88
CA VAL A 134 1.34 0.73 -6.20
C VAL A 134 0.97 -0.69 -5.79
N LEU A 135 0.22 -0.87 -4.71
CA LEU A 135 -0.26 -2.18 -4.31
C LEU A 135 -1.29 -2.74 -5.30
N ASP A 136 -2.17 -1.90 -5.85
CA ASP A 136 -3.06 -2.28 -6.96
C ASP A 136 -2.28 -2.73 -8.18
N PHE A 137 -1.22 -2.00 -8.53
CA PHE A 137 -0.31 -2.38 -9.62
C PHE A 137 0.33 -3.76 -9.38
N VAL A 138 0.83 -4.02 -8.16
CA VAL A 138 1.41 -5.32 -7.78
C VAL A 138 0.35 -6.43 -7.87
N MET A 139 -0.86 -6.20 -7.36
CA MET A 139 -1.96 -7.16 -7.45
C MET A 139 -2.30 -7.47 -8.92
N ALA A 140 -2.49 -6.47 -9.77
CA ALA A 140 -2.81 -6.67 -11.18
C ALA A 140 -1.72 -7.45 -11.92
N MET A 141 -0.44 -7.14 -11.65
CA MET A 141 0.69 -7.86 -12.24
C MET A 141 0.74 -9.33 -11.77
N VAL A 142 0.52 -9.58 -10.47
CA VAL A 142 0.51 -10.93 -9.92
C VAL A 142 -0.69 -11.73 -10.43
N GLU A 143 -1.87 -11.11 -10.54
CA GLU A 143 -3.06 -11.76 -11.08
C GLU A 143 -2.85 -12.21 -12.53
N GLN A 144 -2.21 -11.40 -13.37
CA GLN A 144 -1.87 -11.79 -14.75
C GLN A 144 -1.00 -13.05 -14.81
N TYR A 145 -0.12 -13.24 -13.83
CA TYR A 145 0.73 -14.44 -13.74
C TYR A 145 -0.05 -15.70 -13.29
N PHE A 146 -1.08 -15.53 -12.46
CA PHE A 146 -1.86 -16.64 -11.91
C PHE A 146 -3.11 -17.01 -12.72
N ARG A 147 -3.67 -16.07 -13.48
CA ARG A 147 -4.88 -16.27 -14.28
C ARG A 147 -4.79 -17.49 -15.22
N PRO A 148 -3.69 -17.74 -15.97
CA PRO A 148 -3.57 -18.93 -16.81
C PRO A 148 -3.54 -20.26 -16.04
N LYS A 149 -3.30 -20.21 -14.73
CA LYS A 149 -3.25 -21.37 -13.83
C LYS A 149 -4.58 -21.61 -13.11
N GLY A 150 -5.64 -20.88 -13.46
CA GLY A 150 -6.93 -20.97 -12.78
C GLY A 150 -6.82 -20.58 -11.30
N MET A 151 -6.01 -19.57 -10.99
CA MET A 151 -5.87 -18.99 -9.67
C MET A 151 -6.11 -17.49 -9.72
N PHE A 152 -6.73 -16.96 -8.68
CA PHE A 152 -7.17 -15.57 -8.58
C PHE A 152 -6.76 -14.98 -7.25
N LEU A 153 -6.56 -13.65 -7.23
CA LEU A 153 -6.37 -12.92 -5.99
C LEU A 153 -7.73 -12.63 -5.34
N THR A 154 -7.76 -12.53 -4.01
CA THR A 154 -8.91 -11.94 -3.31
C THR A 154 -9.17 -10.53 -3.84
N LYS A 155 -10.45 -10.16 -3.98
CA LYS A 155 -10.85 -8.82 -4.45
C LYS A 155 -10.31 -7.68 -3.60
N MET A 156 -10.09 -7.93 -2.32
CA MET A 156 -9.55 -6.97 -1.37
C MET A 156 -8.16 -7.38 -0.90
N ARG A 157 -7.36 -6.38 -0.56
CA ARG A 157 -6.15 -6.51 0.26
C ARG A 157 -6.44 -6.03 1.68
N PHE A 158 -5.65 -6.48 2.65
CA PHE A 158 -5.76 -6.05 4.03
C PHE A 158 -4.39 -5.64 4.58
N SER A 159 -4.36 -4.60 5.41
CA SER A 159 -3.13 -4.01 5.93
C SER A 159 -3.15 -4.04 7.46
N PRO A 160 -2.01 -4.32 8.12
CA PRO A 160 -1.95 -4.18 9.57
C PRO A 160 -2.30 -2.75 10.00
N GLY A 161 -3.07 -2.62 11.08
CA GLY A 161 -3.67 -1.37 11.55
C GLY A 161 -5.13 -1.16 11.12
N TYR A 162 -5.69 -2.00 10.24
CA TYR A 162 -7.11 -1.94 9.83
C TYR A 162 -7.96 -2.99 10.55
N GLY A 163 -9.16 -2.59 10.97
CA GLY A 163 -10.12 -3.50 11.61
C GLY A 163 -9.54 -4.16 12.86
N ASP A 164 -9.50 -5.49 12.87
CA ASP A 164 -8.93 -6.30 13.95
C ASP A 164 -7.51 -6.81 13.65
N PHE A 165 -6.89 -6.33 12.56
CA PHE A 165 -5.53 -6.69 12.20
C PHE A 165 -4.54 -5.77 12.90
N ASP A 166 -4.00 -6.22 14.04
CA ASP A 166 -3.13 -5.41 14.90
C ASP A 166 -1.92 -4.83 14.13
N ILE A 167 -1.65 -3.53 14.32
CA ILE A 167 -0.52 -2.80 13.72
C ILE A 167 0.84 -3.41 14.10
N GLN A 168 0.96 -4.10 15.23
CA GLN A 168 2.19 -4.79 15.63
C GLN A 168 2.65 -5.80 14.58
N GLN A 169 1.71 -6.35 13.81
CA GLN A 169 2.01 -7.32 12.76
C GLN A 169 2.73 -6.70 11.56
N GLN A 170 2.84 -5.37 11.46
CA GLN A 170 3.74 -4.74 10.48
C GLN A 170 5.19 -5.23 10.61
N LYS A 171 5.63 -5.66 11.80
CA LYS A 171 6.97 -6.25 12.01
C LYS A 171 7.17 -7.53 11.20
N GLU A 172 6.13 -8.36 11.07
CA GLU A 172 6.20 -9.56 10.23
C GLU A 172 6.28 -9.21 8.75
N PHE A 173 5.54 -8.20 8.29
CA PHE A 173 5.62 -7.73 6.90
C PHE A 173 6.98 -7.14 6.59
N TYR A 174 7.52 -6.34 7.53
CA TYR A 174 8.86 -5.78 7.46
C TYR A 174 9.91 -6.87 7.23
N ARG A 175 9.84 -7.95 8.02
CA ARG A 175 10.73 -9.11 7.92
C ARG A 175 10.49 -9.90 6.63
N LEU A 176 9.24 -10.22 6.31
CA LEU A 176 8.87 -11.04 5.15
C LEU A 176 9.25 -10.39 3.81
N LEU A 177 9.30 -9.06 3.76
CA LEU A 177 9.64 -8.30 2.56
C LEU A 177 11.10 -7.81 2.54
N ASN A 178 11.91 -8.11 3.57
CA ASN A 178 13.22 -7.49 3.76
C ASN A 178 13.15 -5.97 3.58
N ALA A 179 12.17 -5.32 4.21
CA ALA A 179 11.77 -3.95 3.88
C ALA A 179 12.88 -2.90 4.07
N GLN A 180 13.90 -3.21 4.87
CA GLN A 180 15.14 -2.43 4.96
C GLN A 180 15.80 -2.20 3.58
N ASP A 181 15.79 -3.20 2.69
CA ASP A 181 16.41 -3.14 1.35
C ASP A 181 15.59 -2.27 0.38
N LEU A 182 14.37 -1.91 0.79
CA LEU A 182 13.47 -0.97 0.11
C LEU A 182 13.64 0.45 0.62
N GLY A 183 14.52 0.68 1.62
CA GLY A 183 14.66 1.97 2.28
C GLY A 183 13.54 2.27 3.28
N ILE A 184 12.80 1.25 3.73
CA ILE A 184 11.77 1.38 4.75
C ILE A 184 12.37 0.98 6.10
N MET A 185 12.12 1.80 7.11
CA MET A 185 12.33 1.49 8.53
C MET A 185 10.99 1.36 9.24
N ILE A 186 10.98 0.69 10.39
CA ILE A 186 9.82 0.60 11.28
C ILE A 186 10.26 1.03 12.68
N ASN A 187 9.51 1.94 13.31
CA ASN A 187 9.82 2.40 14.67
C ASN A 187 9.17 1.51 15.75
N GLU A 188 9.42 1.80 17.02
CA GLU A 188 8.89 1.04 18.15
C GLU A 188 7.35 1.01 18.21
N ALA A 189 6.71 2.11 17.77
CA ALA A 189 5.27 2.23 17.65
C ALA A 189 4.70 1.53 16.40
N CYS A 190 5.53 0.79 15.67
CA CYS A 190 5.19 0.12 14.42
C CYS A 190 4.73 1.10 13.33
N LEU A 191 5.25 2.32 13.28
CA LEU A 191 5.06 3.24 12.15
C LEU A 191 6.18 3.08 11.14
N LEU A 192 5.85 3.17 9.85
CA LEU A 192 6.81 3.06 8.75
C LEU A 192 7.47 4.40 8.47
N ILE A 193 8.75 4.37 8.13
CA ILE A 193 9.55 5.54 7.77
C ILE A 193 10.27 5.21 6.46
N PRO A 194 10.02 5.94 5.35
CA PRO A 194 9.15 7.12 5.22
C PRO A 194 7.67 6.82 5.49
N GLU A 195 6.91 7.83 5.95
CA GLU A 195 5.48 7.69 6.28
C GLU A 195 4.64 7.25 5.08
N LYS A 196 4.99 7.72 3.87
CA LYS A 196 4.34 7.24 2.63
C LYS A 196 4.93 5.88 2.23
N SER A 197 4.67 4.91 3.09
CA SER A 197 4.94 3.49 2.88
C SER A 197 3.73 2.69 3.36
N VAL A 198 3.47 1.56 2.72
CA VAL A 198 2.31 0.71 3.01
C VAL A 198 2.68 -0.76 2.86
N PHE A 199 2.12 -1.59 3.74
CA PHE A 199 2.16 -3.04 3.63
C PHE A 199 0.75 -3.60 3.51
N ALA A 200 0.58 -4.68 2.75
CA ALA A 200 -0.70 -5.38 2.67
C ALA A 200 -0.52 -6.86 2.32
N ILE A 201 -1.59 -7.61 2.55
CA ILE A 201 -1.74 -9.02 2.21
C ILE A 201 -3.00 -9.23 1.38
N ALA A 202 -2.91 -10.09 0.37
CA ALA A 202 -4.06 -10.62 -0.37
C ALA A 202 -3.98 -12.14 -0.45
N GLY A 203 -5.12 -12.81 -0.55
CA GLY A 203 -5.18 -14.26 -0.71
C GLY A 203 -5.04 -14.68 -2.16
N ILE A 204 -4.54 -15.89 -2.42
CA ILE A 204 -4.53 -16.55 -3.71
C ILE A 204 -5.33 -17.85 -3.59
N CYS A 205 -6.42 -17.94 -4.34
CA CYS A 205 -7.38 -19.04 -4.32
C CYS A 205 -7.70 -19.54 -5.74
N HIS A 206 -8.41 -20.66 -5.85
CA HIS A 206 -8.82 -21.25 -7.14
C HIS A 206 -10.17 -20.74 -7.65
N ASP A 207 -10.95 -20.09 -6.79
CA ASP A 207 -12.29 -19.60 -7.11
C ASP A 207 -12.24 -18.08 -7.32
N GLN A 208 -12.97 -17.58 -8.32
CA GLN A 208 -13.25 -16.14 -8.41
C GLN A 208 -14.34 -15.80 -7.39
N GLU A 209 -13.95 -15.37 -6.19
CA GLU A 209 -14.89 -14.76 -5.24
C GLU A 209 -15.29 -13.34 -5.64
#